data_AF-T0PUU4-F1
#
_entry.id   AF-T0PUU4-F1
#
_cell.length_a   1.000
_cell.length_b   1.000
_cell.length_c   1.000
_cell.angle_alpha   90.00
_cell.angle_beta   90.00
_cell.angle_gamma   90.00
#
_symmetry.space_group_name_H-M   'P 1'
#
loop_
_entity.id
_entity.type
_entity.pdbx_description
1 polymer ?
#
loop_
_entity_poly.entity_id
_entity_poly.type
_entity_poly.pdbx_seq_one_letter_code
_entity_poly.pdbx_strand_id
1 'polypeptide(L)'
;MRRSFSDCTNCPPGSYCQSLGLSLPTDVCAAGYYCISGATTPTQYESPIGFFSPAGAYSPSACPPGTYNNQVRQSQCANCPARFYCNGTATVQPAVCPQGFYCPMSTALPQKCPAGTYSNLTGLAVTTDCLSCPPGFFCQTSGLVQPSGPCMAGYTCTGGAMFPNPNGQSYGTICPAGMYCPLGSALPLPCPLGTYRPNTLGQNVTDCTPSPGGTFSNATGLTAPTGVCSAGYYCTSTAFIATPTDGVTGNLCPVGFFCPLGSSSPLKCLSDCQLCAPGQYCNTTGAVAPSGPCDPGYFCQFNNAVARPTGISTVNGVQLGGGICPVANFCSGGSSAPTVCAAGTYSISTGASQCTPCPAGYYCPAGTSDYSGLACPQGYYCPQGTRTMHEYPYCQLCAPGQYCNTTGAVAPSGPCDPGYFCQFNNAVAQPTGVSTVNGVQLGGGICPVANFCPGGSSAPTVCAAGTYSISTGASQCTPCPAGYYCPAGTSDYSGLACPQGYYCPQGTRTMHEYPCPKGTYSTQTTLQNVTQCVYAPGGMYVDIVGATA
;
A
#
# COMPACT_ATOMS: atom_id res chain seq x y z
N MET A 1 113.65 18.20 74.14
CA MET A 1 114.89 18.55 73.42
C MET A 1 114.63 18.50 71.92
N ARG A 2 114.66 19.66 71.25
CA ARG A 2 115.04 19.88 69.85
C ARG A 2 115.55 21.33 69.82
N ARG A 3 116.84 21.54 69.53
CA ARG A 3 117.57 22.83 69.65
C ARG A 3 118.51 22.98 68.45
N SER A 4 117.97 22.86 67.24
CA SER A 4 118.61 23.30 66.01
C SER A 4 117.57 23.99 65.12
N PHE A 5 117.96 25.04 64.40
CA PHE A 5 117.08 25.69 63.42
C PHE A 5 116.59 24.70 62.34
N SER A 6 117.36 23.63 62.11
CA SER A 6 117.01 22.51 61.22
C SER A 6 115.89 21.59 61.74
N ASP A 7 115.48 21.72 63.02
CA ASP A 7 114.41 20.91 63.63
C ASP A 7 113.02 21.54 63.43
N CYS A 8 112.97 22.78 62.96
CA CYS A 8 111.74 23.51 62.71
C CYS A 8 111.09 23.04 61.40
N THR A 9 109.82 22.63 61.46
CA THR A 9 109.01 22.38 60.26
C THR A 9 108.25 23.64 59.89
N ASN A 10 108.02 23.86 58.60
CA ASN A 10 107.10 24.89 58.14
C ASN A 10 105.71 24.70 58.76
N CYS A 11 104.98 25.80 58.95
CA CYS A 11 103.60 25.77 59.43
C CYS A 11 102.77 24.81 58.54
N PRO A 12 102.00 23.87 59.11
CA PRO A 12 101.31 22.86 58.33
C PRO A 12 100.27 23.50 57.39
N PRO A 13 100.07 22.93 56.17
CA PRO A 13 99.05 23.41 55.25
C PRO A 13 97.66 23.46 55.91
N GLY A 14 96.88 24.51 55.60
CA GLY A 14 95.55 24.76 56.17
C GLY A 14 95.57 25.55 57.48
N SER A 15 96.74 25.88 58.03
CA SER A 15 96.90 26.72 59.23
C SER A 15 97.96 27.81 59.00
N TYR A 16 98.02 28.80 59.89
CA TYR A 16 99.04 29.86 59.83
C TYR A 16 99.75 30.05 61.18
N CYS A 17 100.98 30.57 61.13
CA CYS A 17 101.86 30.76 62.27
C CYS A 17 102.38 32.21 62.27
N GLN A 18 101.84 33.07 63.15
CA GLN A 18 102.18 34.52 63.16
C GLN A 18 103.63 34.81 63.61
N SER A 19 104.33 33.83 64.18
CA SER A 19 105.68 33.99 64.74
C SER A 19 106.49 32.69 64.64
N LEU A 20 107.82 32.81 64.63
CA LEU A 20 108.74 31.66 64.59
C LEU A 20 108.83 30.98 65.97
N GLY A 21 109.00 29.64 65.98
CA GLY A 21 109.22 28.87 67.21
C GLY A 21 107.97 28.43 67.97
N LEU A 22 106.79 28.53 67.35
CA LEU A 22 105.52 28.04 67.93
C LEU A 22 105.48 26.50 67.95
N SER A 23 104.96 25.92 69.04
CA SER A 23 104.78 24.46 69.18
C SER A 23 103.51 23.92 68.51
N LEU A 24 102.54 24.79 68.24
CA LEU A 24 101.29 24.51 67.52
C LEU A 24 100.99 25.69 66.58
N PRO A 25 100.22 25.48 65.49
CA PRO A 25 99.76 26.59 64.64
C PRO A 25 98.97 27.63 65.45
N THR A 26 98.96 28.88 64.99
CA THR A 26 98.22 29.97 65.66
C THR A 26 96.72 29.74 65.60
N ASP A 27 96.20 29.51 64.40
CA ASP A 27 94.81 29.10 64.13
C ASP A 27 94.73 28.53 62.70
N VAL A 28 93.58 28.03 62.31
CA VAL A 28 93.29 27.58 60.94
C VAL A 28 93.24 28.75 59.97
N CYS A 29 93.43 28.47 58.68
CA CYS A 29 93.27 29.45 57.62
C CYS A 29 91.85 30.03 57.62
N ALA A 30 91.69 31.32 57.36
CA ALA A 30 90.38 31.97 57.36
C ALA A 30 89.49 31.47 56.20
N ALA A 31 88.19 31.38 56.45
CA ALA A 31 87.23 31.00 55.42
C ALA A 31 87.28 31.99 54.23
N GLY A 32 87.25 31.47 53.00
CA GLY A 32 87.51 32.25 51.78
C GLY A 32 88.98 32.31 51.36
N TYR A 33 89.90 31.72 52.13
CA TYR A 33 91.33 31.68 51.85
C TYR A 33 91.88 30.27 52.00
N TYR A 34 93.02 30.00 51.38
CA TYR A 34 93.76 28.77 51.58
C TYR A 34 95.22 29.05 51.93
N CYS A 35 95.77 28.20 52.78
CA CYS A 35 97.11 28.36 53.34
C CYS A 35 97.95 27.14 52.94
N ILE A 36 98.99 27.34 52.15
CA ILE A 36 99.97 26.29 51.85
C ILE A 36 101.01 26.23 52.98
N SER A 37 101.95 25.29 52.89
CA SER A 37 103.03 25.16 53.88
C SER A 37 103.78 26.47 54.11
N GLY A 38 103.93 26.87 55.38
CA GLY A 38 104.69 28.08 55.78
C GLY A 38 103.88 29.39 55.83
N ALA A 39 102.54 29.33 55.83
CA ALA A 39 101.70 30.53 55.95
C ALA A 39 101.92 31.29 57.27
N THR A 40 102.09 32.62 57.19
CA THR A 40 102.26 33.50 58.36
C THR A 40 101.01 34.33 58.69
N THR A 41 100.03 34.36 57.80
CA THR A 41 98.75 35.07 57.95
C THR A 41 97.58 34.17 57.57
N PRO A 42 96.38 34.37 58.14
CA PRO A 42 95.21 33.54 57.86
C PRO A 42 94.62 33.72 56.44
N THR A 43 95.13 34.69 55.67
CA THR A 43 94.60 35.11 54.36
C THR A 43 95.65 34.99 53.25
N GLN A 44 96.54 34.00 53.34
CA GLN A 44 97.73 33.87 52.47
C GLN A 44 97.38 33.90 50.98
N TYR A 45 96.42 33.07 50.54
CA TYR A 45 95.91 33.06 49.17
C TYR A 45 94.39 33.12 49.17
N GLU A 46 93.84 34.00 48.35
CA GLU A 46 92.40 34.13 48.14
C GLU A 46 91.86 32.95 47.36
N SER A 47 90.68 32.45 47.74
CA SER A 47 89.98 31.48 46.92
C SER A 47 89.59 32.13 45.58
N PRO A 48 90.06 31.61 44.43
CA PRO A 48 89.74 32.17 43.13
C PRO A 48 88.27 31.92 42.74
N ILE A 49 87.77 32.70 41.78
CA ILE A 49 86.43 32.48 41.20
C ILE A 49 86.28 31.04 40.69
N GLY A 50 85.09 30.47 40.84
CA GLY A 50 84.81 29.06 40.56
C GLY A 50 85.21 28.11 41.70
N PHE A 51 85.96 28.57 42.70
CA PHE A 51 86.39 27.74 43.83
C PHE A 51 85.91 28.33 45.16
N PHE A 52 85.88 27.49 46.21
CA PHE A 52 85.60 27.89 47.58
C PHE A 52 86.63 27.30 48.53
N SER A 53 86.78 27.92 49.70
CA SER A 53 87.71 27.46 50.73
C SER A 53 87.05 27.56 52.11
N PRO A 54 86.59 26.45 52.72
CA PRO A 54 86.11 26.48 54.09
C PRO A 54 87.27 26.82 55.06
N ALA A 55 86.95 27.18 56.30
CA ALA A 55 87.97 27.44 57.31
C ALA A 55 88.92 26.23 57.43
N GLY A 56 90.23 26.49 57.42
CA GLY A 56 91.27 25.44 57.45
C GLY A 56 91.63 24.81 56.10
N ALA A 57 91.17 25.35 54.97
CA ALA A 57 91.54 24.83 53.65
C ALA A 57 93.03 25.03 53.35
N TYR A 58 93.70 23.98 52.86
CA TYR A 58 95.07 24.05 52.35
C TYR A 58 95.17 24.22 50.84
N SER A 59 94.05 24.06 50.14
CA SER A 59 93.90 24.26 48.69
C SER A 59 92.45 24.67 48.39
N PRO A 60 92.19 25.43 47.31
CA PRO A 60 90.84 25.78 46.89
C PRO A 60 90.09 24.55 46.35
N SER A 61 88.82 24.38 46.77
CA SER A 61 87.93 23.31 46.27
C SER A 61 87.06 23.85 45.15
N ALA A 62 87.01 23.16 44.01
CA ALA A 62 86.14 23.55 42.91
C ALA A 62 84.67 23.48 43.33
N CYS A 63 83.85 24.45 42.90
CA CYS A 63 82.41 24.34 43.09
C CYS A 63 81.87 23.08 42.40
N PRO A 64 81.12 22.21 43.10
CA PRO A 64 80.52 21.03 42.50
C PRO A 64 79.41 21.40 41.49
N PRO A 65 79.06 20.52 40.55
CA PRO A 65 77.96 20.76 39.61
C PRO A 65 76.66 21.14 40.33
N GLY A 66 75.90 22.08 39.77
CA GLY A 66 74.71 22.66 40.41
C GLY A 66 75.01 23.82 41.37
N THR A 67 76.28 24.19 41.54
CA THR A 67 76.71 25.38 42.31
C THR A 67 77.71 26.22 41.50
N TYR A 68 77.87 27.49 41.87
CA TYR A 68 78.80 28.41 41.22
C TYR A 68 79.46 29.36 42.23
N ASN A 69 80.54 30.00 41.80
CA ASN A 69 81.11 31.13 42.50
C ASN A 69 81.68 32.16 41.51
N ASN A 70 81.10 33.37 41.48
CA ASN A 70 81.55 34.48 40.63
C ASN A 70 82.36 35.55 41.38
N GLN A 71 82.67 35.34 42.66
CA GLN A 71 83.43 36.27 43.50
C GLN A 71 84.69 35.60 44.06
N VAL A 72 85.73 36.39 44.33
CA VAL A 72 86.87 35.89 45.12
C VAL A 72 86.47 35.77 46.60
N ARG A 73 87.26 35.01 47.38
CA ARG A 73 87.13 34.91 48.85
C ARG A 73 85.84 34.28 49.37
N GLN A 74 85.24 33.34 48.64
CA GLN A 74 84.05 32.62 49.12
C GLN A 74 84.41 31.38 49.95
N SER A 75 83.68 31.18 51.05
CA SER A 75 83.83 30.01 51.93
C SER A 75 82.95 28.83 51.56
N GLN A 76 82.00 29.03 50.66
CA GLN A 76 81.06 28.05 50.13
C GLN A 76 80.56 28.50 48.75
N CYS A 77 80.11 27.56 47.91
CA CYS A 77 79.52 27.90 46.62
C CYS A 77 78.05 28.27 46.76
N ALA A 78 77.58 29.17 45.90
CA ALA A 78 76.16 29.52 45.81
C ALA A 78 75.42 28.48 44.96
N ASN A 79 74.16 28.19 45.30
CA ASN A 79 73.28 27.37 44.47
C ASN A 79 73.10 28.01 43.09
N CYS A 80 73.14 27.21 42.04
CA CYS A 80 72.81 27.69 40.70
C CYS A 80 71.38 28.25 40.71
N PRO A 81 71.14 29.52 40.34
CA PRO A 81 69.81 30.11 40.40
C PRO A 81 68.87 29.44 39.38
N ALA A 82 67.56 29.43 39.67
CA ALA A 82 66.57 28.94 38.71
C ALA A 82 66.68 29.69 37.38
N ARG A 83 66.33 29.03 36.27
CA ARG A 83 66.54 29.49 34.88
C ARG A 83 67.98 29.40 34.37
N PHE A 84 68.92 28.96 35.20
CA PHE A 84 70.31 28.74 34.84
C PHE A 84 70.78 27.33 35.23
N TYR A 85 71.84 26.84 34.60
CA TYR A 85 72.47 25.55 34.94
C TYR A 85 73.99 25.66 35.07
N CYS A 86 74.55 24.74 35.85
CA CYS A 86 75.95 24.70 36.25
C CYS A 86 76.52 23.28 36.02
N ASN A 87 76.87 22.94 34.78
CA ASN A 87 77.21 21.57 34.31
C ASN A 87 78.59 21.07 34.77
N GLY A 88 79.56 21.97 34.88
CA GLY A 88 80.95 21.63 35.20
C GLY A 88 81.33 21.88 36.67
N THR A 89 82.45 21.30 37.08
CA THR A 89 83.15 21.73 38.30
C THR A 89 83.79 23.11 38.05
N ALA A 90 83.90 23.90 39.12
CA ALA A 90 84.42 25.25 39.10
C ALA A 90 83.65 26.28 38.23
N THR A 91 82.31 26.17 38.21
CA THR A 91 81.47 27.11 37.45
C THR A 91 81.58 28.54 38.02
N VAL A 92 81.98 29.50 37.16
CA VAL A 92 82.06 30.93 37.50
C VAL A 92 80.78 31.66 37.14
N GLN A 93 80.27 31.45 35.92
CA GLN A 93 79.08 32.12 35.41
C GLN A 93 78.02 31.06 35.09
N PRO A 94 76.84 31.09 35.76
CA PRO A 94 75.73 30.22 35.42
C PRO A 94 75.31 30.42 33.96
N ALA A 95 75.09 29.33 33.23
CA ALA A 95 74.64 29.39 31.84
C ALA A 95 73.11 29.40 31.77
N VAL A 96 72.53 30.20 30.86
CA VAL A 96 71.07 30.29 30.71
C VAL A 96 70.51 28.93 30.30
N CYS A 97 69.40 28.50 30.90
CA CYS A 97 68.75 27.25 30.54
C CYS A 97 68.40 27.23 29.03
N PRO A 98 68.86 26.24 28.26
CA PRO A 98 68.64 26.20 26.82
C PRO A 98 67.18 25.91 26.47
N GLN A 99 66.75 26.28 25.26
CA GLN A 99 65.43 25.94 24.72
C GLN A 99 65.16 24.43 24.75
N GLY A 100 63.91 24.05 25.03
CA GLY A 100 63.50 22.66 25.24
C GLY A 100 63.84 22.11 26.64
N PHE A 101 64.43 22.91 27.52
CA PHE A 101 64.80 22.49 28.88
C PHE A 101 64.30 23.48 29.93
N TYR A 102 64.10 22.98 31.15
CA TYR A 102 63.87 23.78 32.35
C TYR A 102 64.94 23.48 33.40
N CYS A 103 65.25 24.50 34.20
CA CYS A 103 66.32 24.47 35.17
C CYS A 103 65.81 25.03 36.51
N PRO A 104 65.33 24.15 37.41
CA PRO A 104 65.04 24.52 38.79
C PRO A 104 66.31 24.99 39.53
N MET A 105 66.15 25.47 40.77
CA MET A 105 67.32 25.85 41.58
C MET A 105 68.27 24.66 41.77
N SER A 106 69.58 24.92 41.76
CA SER A 106 70.66 23.94 41.89
C SER A 106 70.76 22.92 40.74
N THR A 107 70.32 23.29 39.54
CA THR A 107 70.43 22.44 38.35
C THR A 107 71.88 22.33 37.87
N ALA A 108 72.44 21.12 37.92
CA ALA A 108 73.72 20.82 37.28
C ALA A 108 73.55 20.66 35.76
N LEU A 109 72.62 19.80 35.36
CA LEU A 109 72.32 19.48 33.96
C LEU A 109 70.87 19.87 33.63
N PRO A 110 70.61 20.63 32.55
CA PRO A 110 69.26 21.02 32.16
C PRO A 110 68.31 19.81 32.04
N GLN A 111 67.08 19.97 32.54
CA GLN A 111 66.05 18.92 32.47
C GLN A 111 65.19 19.12 31.24
N LYS A 112 65.00 18.08 30.42
CA LYS A 112 64.20 18.17 29.19
C LYS A 112 62.74 18.43 29.53
N CYS A 113 62.09 19.32 28.77
CA CYS A 113 60.63 19.40 28.76
C CYS A 113 60.04 18.00 28.43
N PRO A 114 59.06 17.49 29.20
CA PRO A 114 58.52 16.15 29.01
C PRO A 114 57.79 15.99 27.67
N ALA A 115 57.63 14.75 27.21
CA ALA A 115 56.82 14.44 26.02
C ALA A 115 55.38 14.98 26.19
N GLY A 116 54.76 15.40 25.08
CA GLY A 116 53.52 16.17 25.10
C GLY A 116 53.70 17.68 25.35
N THR A 117 54.93 18.14 25.61
CA THR A 117 55.28 19.56 25.75
C THR A 117 56.49 19.95 24.89
N TYR A 118 56.65 21.24 24.61
CA TYR A 118 57.78 21.83 23.91
C TYR A 118 58.04 23.25 24.44
N SER A 119 59.21 23.82 24.16
CA SER A 119 59.42 25.26 24.38
C SER A 119 60.56 25.79 23.52
N ASN A 120 60.28 26.87 22.78
CA ASN A 120 61.29 27.63 22.04
C ASN A 120 61.95 28.73 22.89
N LEU A 121 61.53 28.89 24.15
CA LEU A 121 62.06 29.91 25.05
C LEU A 121 63.26 29.38 25.82
N THR A 122 64.24 30.25 26.07
CA THR A 122 65.36 30.00 26.98
C THR A 122 65.00 30.46 28.40
N GLY A 123 65.72 29.95 29.40
CA GLY A 123 65.59 30.38 30.78
C GLY A 123 64.30 29.92 31.47
N LEU A 124 63.81 28.70 31.19
CA LEU A 124 62.67 28.12 31.91
C LEU A 124 63.10 27.68 33.31
N ALA A 125 62.26 27.92 34.32
CA ALA A 125 62.55 27.59 35.71
C ALA A 125 61.96 26.24 36.12
N VAL A 126 60.75 25.94 35.67
CA VAL A 126 59.98 24.77 36.13
C VAL A 126 59.32 24.05 34.95
N THR A 127 58.92 22.80 35.17
CA THR A 127 58.31 21.96 34.11
C THR A 127 57.00 22.52 33.55
N THR A 128 56.27 23.35 34.30
CA THR A 128 55.02 23.98 33.84
C THR A 128 55.27 25.17 32.91
N ASP A 129 56.51 25.65 32.82
CA ASP A 129 56.90 26.66 31.82
C ASP A 129 57.07 26.04 30.43
N CYS A 130 57.06 24.70 30.34
CA CYS A 130 57.00 23.99 29.06
C CYS A 130 55.57 24.10 28.50
N LEU A 131 55.45 24.51 27.23
CA LEU A 131 54.17 24.67 26.57
C LEU A 131 53.61 23.30 26.18
N SER A 132 52.36 23.03 26.54
CA SER A 132 51.67 21.84 26.03
C SER A 132 51.61 21.88 24.51
N CYS A 133 51.72 20.71 23.88
CA CYS A 133 51.59 20.61 22.43
C CYS A 133 50.26 21.22 21.97
N PRO A 134 50.26 22.10 20.96
CA PRO A 134 49.03 22.80 20.57
C PRO A 134 48.01 21.82 19.98
N PRO A 135 46.70 22.10 20.08
CA PRO A 135 45.68 21.28 19.43
C PRO A 135 45.98 21.13 17.93
N GLY A 136 45.79 19.92 17.41
CA GLY A 136 46.15 19.54 16.05
C GLY A 136 47.60 19.11 15.85
N PHE A 137 48.46 19.13 16.89
CA PHE A 137 49.86 18.72 16.80
C PHE A 137 50.22 17.71 17.90
N PHE A 138 51.34 16.99 17.70
CA PHE A 138 51.89 16.06 18.68
C PHE A 138 53.38 16.34 18.96
N CYS A 139 53.82 15.95 20.16
CA CYS A 139 55.15 16.20 20.71
C CYS A 139 55.70 14.86 21.25
N GLN A 140 56.36 14.08 20.39
CA GLN A 140 56.68 12.67 20.63
C GLN A 140 57.80 12.42 21.62
N THR A 141 58.81 13.28 21.63
CA THR A 141 60.00 13.12 22.47
C THR A 141 60.11 14.28 23.45
N SER A 142 60.89 14.07 24.51
CA SER A 142 61.23 15.13 25.47
C SER A 142 62.28 16.08 24.90
N GLY A 143 62.28 17.34 25.30
CA GLY A 143 63.32 18.31 24.94
C GLY A 143 63.07 19.04 23.62
N LEU A 144 61.81 19.05 23.16
CA LEU A 144 61.43 19.65 21.89
C LEU A 144 61.39 21.18 21.98
N VAL A 145 61.87 21.83 20.93
CA VAL A 145 61.81 23.30 20.76
C VAL A 145 60.65 23.73 19.88
N GLN A 146 60.01 22.78 19.20
CA GLN A 146 58.82 22.93 18.37
C GLN A 146 58.07 21.60 18.34
N PRO A 147 56.77 21.57 17.99
CA PRO A 147 56.01 20.33 17.85
C PRO A 147 56.67 19.34 16.87
N SER A 148 56.50 18.04 17.10
CA SER A 148 57.05 16.99 16.23
C SER A 148 56.39 16.98 14.86
N GLY A 149 55.11 17.34 14.79
CA GLY A 149 54.36 17.43 13.54
C GLY A 149 52.86 17.54 13.78
N PRO A 150 52.07 17.62 12.70
CA PRO A 150 50.62 17.63 12.77
C PRO A 150 50.07 16.25 13.17
N CYS A 151 48.89 16.24 13.78
CA CYS A 151 48.11 15.04 14.07
C CYS A 151 47.83 14.26 12.77
N MET A 152 47.86 12.92 12.82
CA MET A 152 47.61 12.08 11.65
C MET A 152 46.16 12.25 11.18
N ALA A 153 45.94 12.28 9.86
CA ALA A 153 44.59 12.27 9.32
C ALA A 153 43.82 11.04 9.81
N GLY A 154 42.52 11.19 10.10
CA GLY A 154 41.74 10.14 10.78
C GLY A 154 41.75 10.24 12.30
N TYR A 155 42.51 11.17 12.88
CA TYR A 155 42.63 11.35 14.33
C TYR A 155 42.48 12.82 14.72
N THR A 156 42.15 13.04 15.99
CA THR A 156 42.04 14.37 16.59
C THR A 156 43.02 14.50 17.74
N CYS A 157 43.73 15.62 17.80
CA CYS A 157 44.66 15.94 18.89
C CYS A 157 44.13 17.19 19.61
N THR A 158 43.51 17.03 20.77
CA THR A 158 42.84 18.12 21.51
C THR A 158 43.81 19.01 22.29
N GLY A 159 45.07 18.58 22.45
CA GLY A 159 46.16 19.32 23.10
C GLY A 159 47.01 18.41 23.99
N GLY A 160 48.32 18.64 24.02
CA GLY A 160 49.26 17.81 24.80
C GLY A 160 49.50 16.40 24.23
N ALA A 161 49.16 16.17 22.96
CA ALA A 161 49.29 14.85 22.36
C ALA A 161 50.76 14.42 22.24
N MET A 162 51.07 13.19 22.65
CA MET A 162 52.41 12.60 22.51
C MET A 162 52.57 11.86 21.18
N PHE A 163 51.47 11.36 20.61
CA PHE A 163 51.50 10.57 19.39
C PHE A 163 50.52 11.15 18.36
N PRO A 164 50.78 10.98 17.05
CA PRO A 164 49.94 11.55 16.01
C PRO A 164 48.61 10.78 15.82
N ASN A 165 48.47 9.59 16.39
CA ASN A 165 47.34 8.67 16.22
C ASN A 165 46.70 8.26 17.56
N PRO A 166 46.22 9.21 18.38
CA PRO A 166 45.61 8.91 19.67
C PRO A 166 44.29 8.12 19.51
N ASN A 167 44.10 7.08 20.32
CA ASN A 167 42.89 6.27 20.39
C ASN A 167 42.34 6.26 21.83
N GLY A 168 41.33 7.09 22.09
CA GLY A 168 40.62 7.13 23.38
C GLY A 168 41.40 7.74 24.55
N GLN A 169 42.39 8.60 24.30
CA GLN A 169 43.10 9.31 25.37
C GLN A 169 42.52 10.72 25.60
N SER A 170 42.89 11.34 26.73
CA SER A 170 42.45 12.69 27.09
C SER A 170 42.94 13.78 26.13
N TYR A 171 44.05 13.52 25.43
CA TYR A 171 44.68 14.43 24.47
C TYR A 171 44.31 14.13 23.01
N GLY A 172 43.39 13.19 22.76
CA GLY A 172 42.93 12.89 21.41
C GLY A 172 42.26 11.52 21.24
N THR A 173 41.57 11.36 20.11
CA THR A 173 40.88 10.11 19.77
C THR A 173 40.76 9.92 18.25
N ILE A 174 40.31 8.74 17.83
CA ILE A 174 39.96 8.44 16.44
C ILE A 174 38.81 9.35 15.97
N CYS A 175 38.84 9.74 14.69
CA CYS A 175 37.78 10.53 14.11
C CYS A 175 36.46 9.72 14.14
N PRO A 176 35.39 10.24 14.77
CA PRO A 176 34.14 9.51 14.95
C PRO A 176 33.38 9.34 13.61
N ALA A 177 32.43 8.41 13.59
CA ALA A 177 31.52 8.26 12.46
C ALA A 177 30.72 9.55 12.23
N GLY A 178 30.33 9.79 10.97
CA GLY A 178 29.69 11.02 10.52
C GLY A 178 30.64 12.20 10.32
N MET A 179 31.92 12.06 10.67
CA MET A 179 32.90 13.15 10.59
C MET A 179 34.17 12.75 9.83
N TYR A 180 34.95 13.75 9.43
CA TYR A 180 36.29 13.60 8.87
C TYR A 180 37.28 14.56 9.56
N CYS A 181 38.54 14.15 9.59
CA CYS A 181 39.62 14.78 10.34
C CYS A 181 40.87 14.83 9.44
N PRO A 182 41.05 15.93 8.69
CA PRO A 182 42.25 16.16 7.90
C PRO A 182 43.53 16.17 8.76
N LEU A 183 44.69 16.13 8.10
CA LEU A 183 45.98 16.24 8.77
C LEU A 183 46.01 17.50 9.66
N GLY A 184 46.36 17.34 10.93
CA GLY A 184 46.43 18.44 11.90
C GLY A 184 45.10 18.80 12.57
N SER A 185 44.10 17.91 12.58
CA SER A 185 42.80 18.20 13.19
C SER A 185 42.86 18.26 14.72
N ALA A 186 42.44 19.41 15.27
CA ALA A 186 42.19 19.56 16.70
C ALA A 186 40.81 19.04 17.12
N LEU A 187 39.84 19.17 16.20
CA LEU A 187 38.44 18.80 16.38
C LEU A 187 37.94 18.13 15.09
N PRO A 188 36.97 17.22 15.18
CA PRO A 188 36.41 16.56 14.01
C PRO A 188 35.50 17.51 13.21
N LEU A 189 35.53 17.40 11.87
CA LEU A 189 34.67 18.18 10.98
C LEU A 189 33.47 17.32 10.53
N PRO A 190 32.23 17.81 10.67
CA PRO A 190 31.06 17.04 10.28
C PRO A 190 31.00 16.87 8.75
N CYS A 191 30.55 15.70 8.28
CA CYS A 191 30.22 15.53 6.87
C CYS A 191 29.13 16.53 6.44
N PRO A 192 29.26 17.16 5.26
CA PRO A 192 28.32 18.18 4.79
C PRO A 192 26.94 17.61 4.47
N LEU A 193 25.95 18.50 4.30
CA LEU A 193 24.60 18.13 3.88
C LEU A 193 24.61 17.28 2.60
N GLY A 194 23.65 16.35 2.50
CA GLY A 194 23.58 15.43 1.37
C GLY A 194 24.59 14.28 1.41
N THR A 195 25.46 14.24 2.43
CA THR A 195 26.45 13.17 2.62
C THR A 195 26.36 12.56 4.01
N TYR A 196 26.85 11.34 4.17
CA TYR A 196 26.91 10.64 5.45
C TYR A 196 28.16 9.76 5.52
N ARG A 197 28.53 9.31 6.71
CA ARG A 197 29.65 8.36 6.88
C ARG A 197 29.39 7.39 8.03
N PRO A 198 29.20 6.08 7.76
CA PRO A 198 28.97 5.11 8.81
C PRO A 198 30.25 4.71 9.57
N ASN A 199 31.42 4.86 8.93
CA ASN A 199 32.70 4.37 9.44
C ASN A 199 33.48 5.47 10.17
N THR A 200 34.26 5.09 11.19
CA THR A 200 35.24 5.95 11.89
C THR A 200 36.50 6.20 11.05
N LEU A 201 37.50 6.91 11.62
CA LEU A 201 38.82 7.18 11.03
C LEU A 201 38.78 8.02 9.74
N GLY A 202 37.89 9.00 9.72
CA GLY A 202 37.80 9.89 8.60
C GLY A 202 38.92 10.85 8.36
N GLN A 203 39.43 10.89 7.12
CA GLN A 203 40.58 11.70 6.75
C GLN A 203 40.16 12.96 5.99
N ASN A 204 39.34 12.82 4.95
CA ASN A 204 38.98 13.93 4.08
C ASN A 204 37.47 13.97 3.80
N VAL A 205 37.00 15.11 3.31
CA VAL A 205 35.59 15.31 2.93
C VAL A 205 35.13 14.30 1.86
N THR A 206 36.04 13.80 1.03
CA THR A 206 35.78 12.77 0.01
C THR A 206 35.39 11.42 0.59
N ASP A 207 35.72 11.17 1.86
CA ASP A 207 35.27 9.96 2.54
C ASP A 207 33.82 10.07 3.03
N CYS A 208 33.22 11.26 2.98
CA CYS A 208 31.79 11.42 3.19
C CYS A 208 31.07 10.86 1.96
N THR A 209 30.28 9.82 2.20
CA THR A 209 29.56 9.12 1.14
C THR A 209 28.35 9.95 0.71
N PRO A 210 28.19 10.26 -0.59
CA PRO A 210 26.98 10.85 -1.12
C PRO A 210 25.75 10.05 -0.73
N SER A 211 24.64 10.73 -0.41
CA SER A 211 23.35 10.05 -0.28
C SER A 211 23.03 9.36 -1.60
N PRO A 212 22.86 8.02 -1.62
CA PRO A 212 22.56 7.30 -2.84
C PRO A 212 21.20 7.74 -3.39
N GLY A 213 21.01 7.51 -4.69
CA GLY A 213 19.75 7.83 -5.36
C GLY A 213 18.54 7.27 -4.62
N GLY A 214 17.48 8.07 -4.55
CA GLY A 214 16.27 7.74 -3.78
C GLY A 214 16.32 8.09 -2.30
N THR A 215 17.47 8.51 -1.76
CA THR A 215 17.62 8.90 -0.35
C THR A 215 18.08 10.35 -0.19
N PHE A 216 17.86 10.93 0.99
CA PHE A 216 18.33 12.28 1.33
C PHE A 216 18.92 12.36 2.75
N SER A 217 19.83 13.33 2.96
CA SER A 217 20.54 13.59 4.23
C SER A 217 20.43 15.07 4.62
N ASN A 218 19.50 15.40 5.52
CA ASN A 218 19.09 16.78 5.84
C ASN A 218 19.86 17.45 6.99
N ALA A 219 20.87 16.78 7.54
CA ALA A 219 21.71 17.29 8.61
C ALA A 219 23.18 17.00 8.31
N THR A 220 24.09 17.75 8.95
CA THR A 220 25.53 17.47 8.88
C THR A 220 25.91 16.41 9.91
N GLY A 221 27.05 15.74 9.72
CA GLY A 221 27.54 14.78 10.73
C GLY A 221 26.80 13.44 10.75
N LEU A 222 26.04 13.12 9.70
CA LEU A 222 25.19 11.92 9.67
C LEU A 222 25.99 10.63 9.47
N THR A 223 25.56 9.55 10.12
CA THR A 223 26.14 8.20 9.96
C THR A 223 25.34 7.32 8.99
N ALA A 224 24.14 7.75 8.60
CA ALA A 224 23.26 7.12 7.62
C ALA A 224 22.35 8.19 6.97
N PRO A 225 21.73 7.92 5.81
CA PRO A 225 20.73 8.82 5.23
C PRO A 225 19.57 9.11 6.19
N THR A 226 19.04 10.33 6.16
CA THR A 226 17.89 10.72 6.98
C THR A 226 16.63 9.95 6.60
N GLY A 227 16.43 9.73 5.30
CA GLY A 227 15.25 9.06 4.79
C GLY A 227 15.25 8.92 3.27
N VAL A 228 14.10 8.54 2.74
CA VAL A 228 13.86 8.33 1.32
C VAL A 228 13.08 9.50 0.72
N CYS A 229 13.26 9.76 -0.57
CA CYS A 229 12.63 10.89 -1.22
C CYS A 229 11.12 10.73 -1.34
N SER A 230 10.40 11.84 -1.22
CA SER A 230 8.93 11.86 -1.21
C SER A 230 8.37 11.43 -2.56
N ALA A 231 7.20 10.79 -2.54
CA ALA A 231 6.47 10.47 -3.76
C ALA A 231 6.22 11.73 -4.61
N GLY A 232 6.32 11.59 -5.94
CA GLY A 232 6.26 12.73 -6.87
C GLY A 232 7.59 13.44 -7.10
N TYR A 233 8.68 13.02 -6.44
CA TYR A 233 10.04 13.52 -6.63
C TYR A 233 11.01 12.36 -6.82
N TYR A 234 12.16 12.62 -7.44
CA TYR A 234 13.26 11.66 -7.51
C TYR A 234 14.57 12.32 -7.07
N CYS A 235 15.45 11.54 -6.44
CA CYS A 235 16.75 11.98 -5.95
C CYS A 235 17.86 11.24 -6.68
N THR A 236 18.75 11.96 -7.35
CA THR A 236 19.81 11.37 -8.17
C THR A 236 21.01 10.97 -7.32
N SER A 237 21.57 11.94 -6.59
CA SER A 237 22.71 11.79 -5.67
C SER A 237 22.84 13.04 -4.81
N THR A 238 23.43 12.94 -3.61
CA THR A 238 23.70 14.08 -2.71
C THR A 238 22.47 14.91 -2.29
N ALA A 239 21.27 14.36 -2.39
CA ALA A 239 20.06 15.06 -1.95
C ALA A 239 20.10 15.33 -0.45
N PHE A 240 19.77 16.56 -0.07
CA PHE A 240 19.69 16.97 1.34
C PHE A 240 18.25 17.30 1.77
N ILE A 241 17.29 17.20 0.86
CA ILE A 241 15.85 17.33 1.11
C ILE A 241 15.09 16.22 0.39
N ALA A 242 13.93 15.84 0.92
CA ALA A 242 13.09 14.78 0.36
C ALA A 242 12.39 15.17 -0.95
N THR A 243 12.29 16.46 -1.26
CA THR A 243 11.56 17.03 -2.40
C THR A 243 12.45 17.99 -3.21
N PRO A 244 13.56 17.50 -3.80
CA PRO A 244 14.48 18.36 -4.54
C PRO A 244 13.82 18.90 -5.82
N THR A 245 14.17 20.14 -6.19
CA THR A 245 13.68 20.81 -7.41
C THR A 245 14.80 21.51 -8.19
N ASP A 246 16.06 21.24 -7.82
CA ASP A 246 17.24 21.91 -8.38
C ASP A 246 17.74 21.27 -9.69
N GLY A 247 17.23 20.08 -10.05
CA GLY A 247 17.66 19.31 -11.21
C GLY A 247 19.04 18.67 -11.08
N VAL A 248 19.76 18.92 -9.98
CA VAL A 248 21.13 18.44 -9.72
C VAL A 248 21.09 17.30 -8.71
N THR A 249 20.49 17.53 -7.54
CA THR A 249 20.33 16.52 -6.49
C THR A 249 19.06 15.69 -6.67
N GLY A 250 18.16 16.19 -7.50
CA GLY A 250 16.91 15.56 -7.89
C GLY A 250 15.95 16.58 -8.49
N ASN A 251 14.74 16.13 -8.84
CA ASN A 251 13.72 17.06 -9.31
C ASN A 251 12.30 16.53 -9.03
N LEU A 252 11.32 17.41 -9.26
CA LEU A 252 9.92 17.02 -9.43
C LEU A 252 9.83 15.99 -10.57
N CYS A 253 8.98 14.97 -10.37
CA CYS A 253 8.74 13.96 -11.38
C CYS A 253 8.22 14.60 -12.68
N PRO A 254 8.90 14.43 -13.83
CA PRO A 254 8.49 15.03 -15.10
C PRO A 254 7.15 14.49 -15.60
N VAL A 255 6.42 15.28 -16.39
CA VAL A 255 5.18 14.86 -17.03
C VAL A 255 5.42 13.60 -17.89
N GLY A 256 4.60 12.57 -17.70
CA GLY A 256 4.72 11.28 -18.40
C GLY A 256 5.61 10.24 -17.71
N PHE A 257 6.13 10.54 -16.51
CA PHE A 257 6.88 9.61 -15.67
C PHE A 257 6.21 9.42 -14.30
N PHE A 258 6.54 8.32 -13.61
CA PHE A 258 6.10 8.05 -12.24
C PHE A 258 7.31 7.93 -11.29
N CYS A 259 7.20 8.51 -10.09
CA CYS A 259 8.22 8.49 -9.05
C CYS A 259 7.60 8.10 -7.71
N PRO A 260 7.57 6.80 -7.34
CA PRO A 260 7.19 6.35 -6.00
C PRO A 260 8.15 6.85 -4.92
N LEU A 261 7.77 6.68 -3.65
CA LEU A 261 8.61 7.00 -2.50
C LEU A 261 9.99 6.31 -2.63
N GLY A 262 11.08 7.07 -2.53
CA GLY A 262 12.44 6.56 -2.69
C GLY A 262 12.95 6.42 -4.12
N SER A 263 12.36 7.13 -5.09
CA SER A 263 12.81 7.05 -6.50
C SER A 263 14.19 7.67 -6.73
N SER A 264 15.08 6.94 -7.38
CA SER A 264 16.40 7.44 -7.81
C SER A 264 16.39 8.14 -9.16
N SER A 265 15.36 7.89 -9.97
CA SER A 265 15.17 8.46 -11.31
C SER A 265 13.69 8.36 -11.72
N PRO A 266 13.21 9.18 -12.67
CA PRO A 266 11.86 9.06 -13.21
C PRO A 266 11.66 7.70 -13.91
N LEU A 267 10.63 6.94 -13.51
CA LEU A 267 10.27 5.69 -14.17
C LEU A 267 9.36 5.99 -15.35
N LYS A 268 9.73 5.52 -16.55
CA LYS A 268 8.91 5.65 -17.75
C LYS A 268 7.78 4.63 -17.69
N CYS A 269 6.54 5.06 -17.89
CA CYS A 269 5.34 4.23 -17.73
C CYS A 269 5.16 3.06 -18.73
N LEU A 270 6.22 2.59 -19.40
CA LEU A 270 6.12 1.57 -20.45
C LEU A 270 6.56 0.15 -20.02
N SER A 271 7.30 -0.02 -18.92
CA SER A 271 7.79 -1.34 -18.48
C SER A 271 7.47 -1.69 -17.02
N ASP A 272 7.41 -0.72 -16.12
CA ASP A 272 7.19 -0.97 -14.68
C ASP A 272 5.83 -0.45 -14.16
N CYS A 273 5.07 0.25 -14.99
CA CYS A 273 3.70 0.62 -14.69
C CYS A 273 2.76 -0.38 -15.35
N GLN A 274 1.97 -1.09 -14.56
CA GLN A 274 0.90 -1.90 -15.10
C GLN A 274 -0.20 -0.98 -15.64
N LEU A 275 -0.70 -1.27 -16.85
CA LEU A 275 -1.91 -0.61 -17.35
C LEU A 275 -3.03 -0.82 -16.33
N CYS A 276 -3.80 0.24 -16.06
CA CYS A 276 -5.00 0.13 -15.23
C CYS A 276 -5.88 -1.00 -15.79
N ALA A 277 -6.20 -1.99 -14.95
CA ALA A 277 -6.84 -3.21 -15.40
C ALA A 277 -8.26 -2.93 -15.95
N PRO A 278 -8.78 -3.78 -16.85
CA PRO A 278 -10.15 -3.65 -17.33
C PRO A 278 -11.15 -3.68 -16.18
N GLY A 279 -12.18 -2.85 -16.26
CA GLY A 279 -13.19 -2.63 -15.24
C GLY A 279 -12.82 -1.57 -14.20
N GLN A 280 -11.61 -1.01 -14.24
CA GLN A 280 -11.12 -0.07 -13.25
C GLN A 280 -10.58 1.22 -13.88
N TYR A 281 -10.49 2.29 -13.08
CA TYR A 281 -9.87 3.54 -13.48
C TYR A 281 -8.80 3.98 -12.48
N CYS A 282 -7.84 4.76 -12.98
CA CYS A 282 -6.66 5.21 -12.27
C CYS A 282 -6.49 6.71 -12.53
N ASN A 283 -7.02 7.56 -11.65
CA ASN A 283 -7.03 9.02 -11.82
C ASN A 283 -5.87 9.75 -11.11
N THR A 284 -5.04 9.00 -10.37
CA THR A 284 -3.97 9.55 -9.55
C THR A 284 -2.62 9.17 -10.14
N THR A 285 -1.77 10.16 -10.41
CA THR A 285 -0.39 9.91 -10.84
C THR A 285 0.33 9.14 -9.74
N GLY A 286 0.81 7.95 -10.07
CA GLY A 286 1.55 7.13 -9.14
C GLY A 286 0.76 6.30 -8.15
N ALA A 287 -0.49 6.00 -8.52
CA ALA A 287 -1.31 5.08 -7.77
C ALA A 287 -0.65 3.69 -7.70
N VAL A 288 -0.48 3.18 -6.49
CA VAL A 288 -0.02 1.79 -6.24
C VAL A 288 -1.18 0.78 -6.32
N ALA A 289 -2.40 1.26 -6.53
CA ALA A 289 -3.62 0.50 -6.70
C ALA A 289 -4.62 1.28 -7.57
N PRO A 290 -5.63 0.63 -8.18
CA PRO A 290 -6.69 1.31 -8.93
C PRO A 290 -7.46 2.30 -8.05
N SER A 291 -7.85 3.45 -8.61
CA SER A 291 -8.64 4.46 -7.89
C SER A 291 -10.04 3.97 -7.55
N GLY A 292 -10.59 3.07 -8.37
CA GLY A 292 -11.87 2.41 -8.13
C GLY A 292 -12.39 1.65 -9.35
N PRO A 293 -13.52 0.94 -9.20
CA PRO A 293 -14.24 0.36 -10.31
C PRO A 293 -14.87 1.46 -11.17
N CYS A 294 -15.14 1.16 -12.45
CA CYS A 294 -15.90 2.09 -13.29
C CYS A 294 -17.36 2.18 -12.89
N ASP A 295 -17.96 3.34 -13.14
CA ASP A 295 -19.31 3.65 -12.67
C ASP A 295 -20.35 2.79 -13.40
N PRO A 296 -21.46 2.40 -12.73
CA PRO A 296 -22.58 1.73 -13.38
C PRO A 296 -23.06 2.51 -14.62
N GLY A 297 -23.32 1.81 -15.71
CA GLY A 297 -23.64 2.41 -17.01
C GLY A 297 -22.42 2.68 -17.90
N TYR A 298 -21.21 2.42 -17.42
CA TYR A 298 -19.97 2.56 -18.18
C TYR A 298 -19.15 1.28 -18.14
N PHE A 299 -18.35 1.05 -19.17
CA PHE A 299 -17.37 -0.04 -19.20
C PHE A 299 -15.97 0.51 -19.46
N CYS A 300 -14.98 -0.15 -18.87
CA CYS A 300 -13.58 0.26 -18.91
C CYS A 300 -12.70 -0.87 -19.42
N GLN A 301 -11.97 -0.64 -20.49
CA GLN A 301 -10.90 -1.53 -20.91
C GLN A 301 -9.59 -1.12 -20.22
N PHE A 302 -8.44 -1.37 -20.85
CA PHE A 302 -7.17 -1.01 -20.24
C PHE A 302 -6.96 0.51 -20.15
N ASN A 303 -6.26 0.92 -19.11
CA ASN A 303 -5.68 2.26 -18.97
C ASN A 303 -6.70 3.41 -18.94
N ASN A 304 -7.81 3.26 -18.19
CA ASN A 304 -8.76 4.35 -17.98
C ASN A 304 -8.32 5.32 -16.88
N ALA A 305 -8.39 6.62 -17.16
CA ALA A 305 -8.11 7.66 -16.17
C ALA A 305 -9.35 8.13 -15.39
N VAL A 306 -10.56 7.81 -15.89
CA VAL A 306 -11.83 8.27 -15.33
C VAL A 306 -12.81 7.11 -15.19
N ALA A 307 -13.71 7.18 -14.20
CA ALA A 307 -14.75 6.17 -13.96
C ALA A 307 -15.85 6.13 -15.05
N ARG A 308 -15.96 7.21 -15.85
CA ARG A 308 -17.00 7.43 -16.88
C ARG A 308 -16.38 7.77 -18.24
N PRO A 309 -15.65 6.83 -18.88
CA PRO A 309 -15.00 7.09 -20.15
C PRO A 309 -16.00 7.23 -21.31
N THR A 310 -15.66 8.01 -22.33
CA THR A 310 -16.51 8.28 -23.50
C THR A 310 -15.85 7.94 -24.84
N GLY A 311 -14.69 7.28 -24.82
CA GLY A 311 -13.90 7.01 -26.02
C GLY A 311 -13.04 5.77 -25.88
N ILE A 312 -13.01 4.99 -26.94
CA ILE A 312 -12.12 3.84 -27.12
C ILE A 312 -11.03 4.20 -28.12
N SER A 313 -9.82 3.71 -27.89
CA SER A 313 -8.71 3.84 -28.83
C SER A 313 -7.97 2.51 -28.91
N THR A 314 -7.54 2.12 -30.12
CA THR A 314 -6.81 0.87 -30.32
C THR A 314 -5.34 1.20 -30.58
N VAL A 315 -4.44 0.68 -29.75
CA VAL A 315 -2.99 0.83 -29.91
C VAL A 315 -2.36 -0.56 -29.98
N ASN A 316 -1.70 -0.89 -31.08
CA ASN A 316 -1.07 -2.20 -31.31
C ASN A 316 -2.02 -3.41 -31.05
N GLY A 317 -3.31 -3.26 -31.40
CA GLY A 317 -4.33 -4.32 -31.19
C GLY A 317 -4.88 -4.39 -29.76
N VAL A 318 -4.39 -3.59 -28.82
CA VAL A 318 -4.95 -3.45 -27.46
C VAL A 318 -5.95 -2.32 -27.44
N GLN A 319 -7.18 -2.59 -27.00
CA GLN A 319 -8.16 -1.53 -26.82
C GLN A 319 -7.98 -0.85 -25.45
N LEU A 320 -7.85 0.48 -25.50
CA LEU A 320 -7.63 1.38 -24.38
C LEU A 320 -8.86 2.30 -24.21
N GLY A 321 -9.06 2.78 -22.99
CA GLY A 321 -10.19 3.64 -22.65
C GLY A 321 -11.47 2.84 -22.40
N GLY A 322 -12.61 3.39 -22.77
CA GLY A 322 -13.90 2.78 -22.45
C GLY A 322 -15.05 3.61 -22.97
N GLY A 323 -16.27 3.26 -22.60
CA GLY A 323 -17.44 3.94 -23.14
C GLY A 323 -18.67 3.86 -22.25
N ILE A 324 -19.65 4.66 -22.65
CA ILE A 324 -21.03 4.54 -22.18
C ILE A 324 -21.56 3.17 -22.68
N CYS A 325 -22.27 2.44 -21.82
CA CYS A 325 -22.85 1.17 -22.21
C CYS A 325 -23.81 1.34 -23.41
N PRO A 326 -23.65 0.60 -24.51
CA PRO A 326 -24.52 0.73 -25.67
C PRO A 326 -25.94 0.22 -25.39
N VAL A 327 -26.89 0.58 -26.26
CA VAL A 327 -28.23 -0.02 -26.29
C VAL A 327 -28.14 -1.55 -26.42
N ALA A 328 -29.21 -2.25 -26.03
CA ALA A 328 -29.27 -3.72 -25.91
C ALA A 328 -28.33 -4.35 -24.87
N ASN A 329 -27.50 -3.55 -24.20
CA ASN A 329 -26.52 -4.01 -23.21
C ASN A 329 -26.70 -3.29 -21.88
N PHE A 330 -26.10 -3.85 -20.84
CA PHE A 330 -25.93 -3.22 -19.54
C PHE A 330 -24.50 -3.40 -19.03
N CYS A 331 -24.09 -2.47 -18.17
CA CYS A 331 -22.76 -2.41 -17.58
C CYS A 331 -22.91 -2.14 -16.08
N SER A 332 -22.78 -3.17 -15.25
CA SER A 332 -22.70 -3.01 -13.79
C SER A 332 -21.40 -2.32 -13.38
N GLY A 333 -21.33 -1.82 -12.14
CA GLY A 333 -20.10 -1.21 -11.63
C GLY A 333 -18.90 -2.13 -11.79
N GLY A 334 -17.82 -1.64 -12.41
CA GLY A 334 -16.61 -2.42 -12.68
C GLY A 334 -16.62 -3.24 -13.98
N SER A 335 -17.57 -3.02 -14.90
CA SER A 335 -17.64 -3.77 -16.16
C SER A 335 -16.43 -3.49 -17.07
N SER A 336 -15.81 -4.55 -17.59
CA SER A 336 -14.71 -4.45 -18.56
C SER A 336 -15.19 -4.42 -20.03
N ALA A 337 -16.41 -4.87 -20.27
CA ALA A 337 -17.08 -4.85 -21.55
C ALA A 337 -18.61 -4.79 -21.34
N PRO A 338 -19.39 -4.34 -22.33
CA PRO A 338 -20.85 -4.40 -22.30
C PRO A 338 -21.36 -5.84 -22.21
N THR A 339 -22.36 -6.08 -21.37
CA THR A 339 -23.05 -7.37 -21.28
C THR A 339 -24.40 -7.28 -21.97
N VAL A 340 -24.66 -8.18 -22.92
CA VAL A 340 -25.93 -8.22 -23.67
C VAL A 340 -27.10 -8.51 -22.73
N CYS A 341 -28.20 -7.77 -22.87
CA CYS A 341 -29.42 -8.04 -22.13
C CYS A 341 -29.97 -9.42 -22.48
N ALA A 342 -30.22 -10.24 -21.46
CA ALA A 342 -30.78 -11.57 -21.62
C ALA A 342 -32.22 -11.51 -22.15
N ALA A 343 -32.68 -12.56 -22.83
CA ALA A 343 -34.05 -12.66 -23.30
C ALA A 343 -35.04 -12.51 -22.14
N GLY A 344 -36.08 -11.69 -22.33
CA GLY A 344 -37.02 -11.22 -21.31
C GLY A 344 -36.69 -9.85 -20.76
N THR A 345 -35.55 -9.26 -21.15
CA THR A 345 -35.11 -7.92 -20.74
C THR A 345 -34.59 -7.13 -21.93
N TYR A 346 -34.55 -5.81 -21.82
CA TYR A 346 -34.11 -4.91 -22.89
C TYR A 346 -33.39 -3.67 -22.34
N SER A 347 -32.73 -2.93 -23.23
CA SER A 347 -32.14 -1.63 -22.94
C SER A 347 -32.22 -0.74 -24.18
N ILE A 348 -33.03 0.32 -24.15
CA ILE A 348 -33.26 1.22 -25.30
C ILE A 348 -32.38 2.47 -25.29
N SER A 349 -31.78 2.80 -24.15
CA SER A 349 -30.92 3.97 -23.98
C SER A 349 -29.49 3.54 -23.66
N THR A 350 -28.52 4.32 -24.11
CA THR A 350 -27.14 4.13 -23.68
C THR A 350 -27.01 4.42 -22.18
N GLY A 351 -26.02 3.81 -21.52
CA GLY A 351 -25.72 4.04 -20.11
C GLY A 351 -26.51 3.16 -19.15
N ALA A 352 -27.15 2.09 -19.62
CA ALA A 352 -27.87 1.18 -18.74
C ALA A 352 -26.92 0.45 -17.77
N SER A 353 -27.19 0.56 -16.47
CA SER A 353 -26.47 -0.19 -15.43
C SER A 353 -27.06 -1.58 -15.17
N GLN A 354 -28.29 -1.81 -15.64
CA GLN A 354 -29.05 -3.04 -15.56
C GLN A 354 -30.10 -3.06 -16.67
N CYS A 355 -30.48 -4.24 -17.14
CA CYS A 355 -31.53 -4.37 -18.14
C CYS A 355 -32.93 -4.21 -17.53
N THR A 356 -33.85 -3.64 -18.31
CA THR A 356 -35.24 -3.45 -17.89
C THR A 356 -36.06 -4.68 -18.28
N PRO A 357 -36.95 -5.20 -17.41
CA PRO A 357 -37.86 -6.29 -17.77
C PRO A 357 -38.73 -5.92 -18.99
N CYS A 358 -38.92 -6.86 -19.91
CA CYS A 358 -39.75 -6.64 -21.09
C CYS A 358 -41.18 -6.23 -20.68
N PRO A 359 -41.77 -5.17 -21.26
CA PRO A 359 -43.11 -4.74 -20.89
C PRO A 359 -44.15 -5.80 -21.24
N ALA A 360 -45.24 -5.88 -20.46
CA ALA A 360 -46.35 -6.76 -20.81
C ALA A 360 -46.92 -6.40 -22.19
N GLY A 361 -47.32 -7.40 -22.96
CA GLY A 361 -47.79 -7.27 -24.35
C GLY A 361 -46.66 -7.35 -25.38
N TYR A 362 -45.40 -7.38 -24.96
CA TYR A 362 -44.23 -7.49 -25.84
C TYR A 362 -43.36 -8.68 -25.46
N TYR A 363 -42.59 -9.20 -26.43
CA TYR A 363 -41.54 -10.18 -26.19
C TYR A 363 -40.17 -9.58 -26.54
N CYS A 364 -39.15 -9.86 -25.72
CA CYS A 364 -37.83 -9.27 -25.90
C CYS A 364 -36.77 -10.38 -26.02
N PRO A 365 -36.35 -10.77 -27.25
CA PRO A 365 -35.20 -11.64 -27.45
C PRO A 365 -33.91 -11.07 -26.83
N ALA A 366 -32.88 -11.89 -26.69
CA ALA A 366 -31.59 -11.41 -26.18
C ALA A 366 -31.03 -10.28 -27.08
N GLY A 367 -30.56 -9.19 -26.47
CA GLY A 367 -30.04 -8.03 -27.18
C GLY A 367 -31.12 -7.11 -27.78
N THR A 368 -32.33 -7.09 -27.21
CA THR A 368 -33.37 -6.13 -27.63
C THR A 368 -32.97 -4.69 -27.29
N SER A 369 -32.78 -3.86 -28.33
CA SER A 369 -32.52 -2.41 -28.23
C SER A 369 -33.74 -1.55 -28.57
N ASP A 370 -34.75 -2.14 -29.20
CA ASP A 370 -36.05 -1.54 -29.48
C ASP A 370 -37.09 -2.66 -29.49
N TYR A 371 -38.10 -2.57 -28.63
CA TYR A 371 -39.17 -3.56 -28.52
C TYR A 371 -40.45 -3.13 -29.25
N SER A 372 -40.52 -1.94 -29.84
CA SER A 372 -41.75 -1.36 -30.41
C SER A 372 -42.38 -2.23 -31.50
N GLY A 373 -41.57 -2.95 -32.27
CA GLY A 373 -42.00 -3.91 -33.29
C GLY A 373 -42.25 -5.34 -32.80
N LEU A 374 -42.11 -5.62 -31.50
CA LEU A 374 -42.15 -6.95 -30.90
C LEU A 374 -43.42 -7.18 -30.08
N ALA A 375 -44.52 -6.54 -30.46
CA ALA A 375 -45.82 -6.77 -29.84
C ALA A 375 -46.31 -8.19 -30.15
N CYS A 376 -46.94 -8.84 -29.18
CA CYS A 376 -47.43 -10.19 -29.36
C CYS A 376 -48.61 -10.21 -30.35
N PRO A 377 -48.61 -11.11 -31.35
CA PRO A 377 -49.65 -11.12 -32.37
C PRO A 377 -51.00 -11.59 -31.80
N GLN A 378 -52.07 -11.32 -32.54
CA GLN A 378 -53.39 -11.85 -32.21
C GLN A 378 -53.37 -13.39 -32.05
N GLY A 379 -54.19 -13.89 -31.13
CA GLY A 379 -54.17 -15.29 -30.70
C GLY A 379 -53.18 -15.59 -29.56
N TYR A 380 -52.29 -14.67 -29.21
CA TYR A 380 -51.33 -14.77 -28.10
C TYR A 380 -51.50 -13.64 -27.10
N TYR A 381 -51.05 -13.85 -25.86
CA TYR A 381 -50.85 -12.81 -24.87
C TYR A 381 -49.50 -12.96 -24.16
N CYS A 382 -48.94 -11.85 -23.70
CA CYS A 382 -47.59 -11.78 -23.15
C CYS A 382 -47.59 -11.10 -21.78
N PRO A 383 -47.32 -11.85 -20.70
CA PRO A 383 -47.04 -11.26 -19.40
C PRO A 383 -45.70 -10.47 -19.41
N GLN A 384 -45.45 -9.70 -18.36
CA GLN A 384 -44.18 -8.97 -18.21
C GLN A 384 -42.99 -9.94 -18.20
N GLY A 385 -41.90 -9.58 -18.88
CA GLY A 385 -40.68 -10.39 -18.95
C GLY A 385 -40.71 -11.51 -19.99
N THR A 386 -41.67 -11.48 -20.93
CA THR A 386 -41.75 -12.47 -22.01
C THR A 386 -40.48 -12.48 -22.87
N ARG A 387 -39.89 -13.67 -23.05
CA ARG A 387 -38.54 -13.85 -23.60
C ARG A 387 -38.51 -14.01 -25.11
N THR A 388 -39.35 -14.87 -25.66
CA THR A 388 -39.39 -15.18 -27.09
C THR A 388 -40.82 -15.54 -27.52
N MET A 389 -41.08 -15.53 -28.83
CA MET A 389 -42.37 -15.86 -29.43
C MET A 389 -42.76 -17.34 -29.37
N HIS A 390 -41.79 -18.26 -29.34
CA HIS A 390 -42.03 -19.69 -29.57
C HIS A 390 -41.77 -20.57 -28.34
N GLU A 391 -41.40 -19.98 -27.22
CA GLU A 391 -41.03 -20.71 -26.01
C GLU A 391 -42.19 -20.65 -25.01
N TYR A 392 -43.03 -21.69 -25.02
CA TYR A 392 -44.01 -21.92 -23.96
C TYR A 392 -43.26 -22.14 -22.63
N PRO A 393 -43.58 -21.44 -21.52
CA PRO A 393 -44.82 -20.72 -21.23
C PRO A 393 -44.72 -19.18 -21.32
N TYR A 394 -43.72 -18.61 -21.99
CA TYR A 394 -43.48 -17.15 -21.93
C TYR A 394 -44.42 -16.36 -22.84
N CYS A 395 -44.50 -16.70 -24.13
CA CYS A 395 -45.58 -16.21 -24.99
C CYS A 395 -46.71 -17.23 -24.93
N GLN A 396 -47.86 -16.83 -24.39
CA GLN A 396 -48.94 -17.77 -24.09
C GLN A 396 -49.98 -17.74 -25.20
N LEU A 397 -50.25 -18.92 -25.76
CA LEU A 397 -51.41 -19.15 -26.62
C LEU A 397 -52.67 -18.79 -25.84
N CYS A 398 -53.63 -18.14 -26.49
CA CYS A 398 -54.95 -17.98 -25.91
C CYS A 398 -55.51 -19.37 -25.59
N ALA A 399 -55.89 -19.58 -24.34
CA ALA A 399 -56.33 -20.87 -23.85
C ALA A 399 -57.70 -21.27 -24.46
N PRO A 400 -58.04 -22.57 -24.49
CA PRO A 400 -59.34 -23.01 -24.94
C PRO A 400 -60.47 -22.34 -24.15
N GLY A 401 -61.53 -21.94 -24.86
CA GLY A 401 -62.65 -21.17 -24.32
C GLY A 401 -62.45 -19.65 -24.33
N GLN A 402 -61.27 -19.15 -24.70
CA GLN A 402 -60.94 -17.73 -24.68
C GLN A 402 -60.39 -17.25 -26.04
N TYR A 403 -60.45 -15.94 -26.27
CA TYR A 403 -59.89 -15.30 -27.47
C TYR A 403 -59.04 -14.08 -27.13
N CYS A 404 -58.11 -13.75 -28.03
CA CYS A 404 -57.10 -12.70 -27.89
C CYS A 404 -57.08 -11.85 -29.17
N ASN A 405 -57.91 -10.79 -29.24
CA ASN A 405 -58.17 -10.01 -30.48
C ASN A 405 -57.28 -8.77 -30.66
N THR A 406 -56.50 -8.40 -29.65
CA THR A 406 -55.62 -7.24 -29.68
C THR A 406 -54.18 -7.68 -29.87
N THR A 407 -53.47 -7.07 -30.82
CA THR A 407 -52.01 -7.13 -30.85
C THR A 407 -51.46 -6.50 -29.56
N GLY A 408 -50.49 -7.16 -28.93
CA GLY A 408 -49.94 -6.76 -27.65
C GLY A 408 -50.82 -7.09 -26.45
N ALA A 409 -51.69 -8.10 -26.55
CA ALA A 409 -52.52 -8.53 -25.42
C ALA A 409 -51.64 -8.92 -24.21
N VAL A 410 -51.99 -8.40 -23.02
CA VAL A 410 -51.33 -8.76 -21.75
C VAL A 410 -52.02 -9.91 -21.02
N ALA A 411 -53.26 -10.19 -21.43
CA ALA A 411 -54.14 -11.23 -20.92
C ALA A 411 -55.17 -11.59 -22.01
N PRO A 412 -55.92 -12.69 -21.87
CA PRO A 412 -57.03 -13.02 -22.76
C PRO A 412 -58.04 -11.88 -22.86
N SER A 413 -58.52 -11.57 -24.08
CA SER A 413 -59.47 -10.50 -24.33
C SER A 413 -60.85 -10.80 -23.76
N GLY A 414 -61.23 -12.08 -23.71
CA GLY A 414 -62.50 -12.52 -23.12
C GLY A 414 -62.80 -13.99 -23.39
N PRO A 415 -63.89 -14.52 -22.81
CA PRO A 415 -64.43 -15.83 -23.16
C PRO A 415 -65.04 -15.80 -24.57
N CYS A 416 -65.11 -16.95 -25.23
CA CYS A 416 -65.79 -17.05 -26.52
C CYS A 416 -67.30 -16.88 -26.39
N ASP A 417 -67.91 -16.39 -27.47
CA ASP A 417 -69.32 -16.02 -27.46
C ASP A 417 -70.22 -17.26 -27.33
N PRO A 418 -71.37 -17.14 -26.66
CA PRO A 418 -72.36 -18.21 -26.62
C PRO A 418 -72.73 -18.69 -28.04
N GLY A 419 -72.81 -20.01 -28.24
CA GLY A 419 -73.02 -20.61 -29.55
C GLY A 419 -71.73 -20.90 -30.32
N TYR A 420 -70.56 -20.56 -29.77
CA TYR A 420 -69.25 -20.85 -30.35
C TYR A 420 -68.36 -21.60 -29.37
N PHE A 421 -67.41 -22.36 -29.88
CA PHE A 421 -66.36 -22.99 -29.07
C PHE A 421 -64.97 -22.58 -29.58
N CYS A 422 -64.02 -22.48 -28.66
CA CYS A 422 -62.66 -22.03 -28.93
C CYS A 422 -61.62 -23.02 -28.43
N GLN A 423 -60.76 -23.49 -29.33
CA GLN A 423 -59.55 -24.24 -28.99
C GLN A 423 -58.39 -23.28 -28.69
N PHE A 424 -57.14 -23.69 -28.85
CA PHE A 424 -55.99 -22.81 -28.63
C PHE A 424 -55.87 -21.74 -29.73
N ASN A 425 -55.22 -20.62 -29.41
CA ASN A 425 -54.80 -19.57 -30.36
C ASN A 425 -55.97 -18.86 -31.09
N ASN A 426 -57.10 -18.63 -30.42
CA ASN A 426 -58.20 -17.89 -31.02
C ASN A 426 -57.96 -16.38 -31.00
N ALA A 427 -58.06 -15.75 -32.18
CA ALA A 427 -57.99 -14.30 -32.32
C ALA A 427 -59.36 -13.62 -32.17
N VAL A 428 -60.47 -14.36 -32.29
CA VAL A 428 -61.83 -13.83 -32.29
C VAL A 428 -62.76 -14.66 -31.41
N ALA A 429 -63.80 -14.02 -30.86
CA ALA A 429 -64.79 -14.66 -30.00
C ALA A 429 -65.73 -15.62 -30.76
N GLN A 430 -65.84 -15.44 -32.08
CA GLN A 430 -66.71 -16.20 -33.00
C GLN A 430 -65.88 -16.86 -34.12
N PRO A 431 -65.05 -17.86 -33.81
CA PRO A 431 -64.24 -18.54 -34.82
C PRO A 431 -65.10 -19.41 -35.74
N THR A 432 -64.65 -19.57 -37.00
CA THR A 432 -65.39 -20.29 -38.05
C THR A 432 -64.65 -21.53 -38.59
N GLY A 433 -63.45 -21.81 -38.09
CA GLY A 433 -62.64 -22.93 -38.55
C GLY A 433 -61.68 -23.46 -37.48
N VAL A 434 -61.53 -24.78 -37.46
CA VAL A 434 -60.54 -25.50 -36.65
C VAL A 434 -59.42 -25.97 -37.58
N SER A 435 -58.18 -25.73 -37.19
CA SER A 435 -56.98 -26.24 -37.85
C SER A 435 -56.21 -27.15 -36.90
N THR A 436 -55.58 -28.21 -37.40
CA THR A 436 -54.73 -29.08 -36.57
C THR A 436 -53.28 -28.90 -37.00
N VAL A 437 -52.42 -28.45 -36.09
CA VAL A 437 -50.98 -28.27 -36.33
C VAL A 437 -50.24 -29.13 -35.31
N ASN A 438 -49.43 -30.09 -35.78
CA ASN A 438 -48.65 -31.01 -34.92
C ASN A 438 -49.49 -31.71 -33.83
N GLY A 439 -50.75 -32.06 -34.14
CA GLY A 439 -51.67 -32.72 -33.20
C GLY A 439 -52.37 -31.78 -32.21
N VAL A 440 -52.13 -30.46 -32.28
CA VAL A 440 -52.82 -29.45 -31.46
C VAL A 440 -53.95 -28.80 -32.28
N GLN A 441 -55.17 -28.77 -31.74
CA GLN A 441 -56.30 -28.08 -32.36
C GLN A 441 -56.21 -26.58 -32.08
N LEU A 442 -56.19 -25.78 -33.14
CA LEU A 442 -56.15 -24.32 -33.13
C LEU A 442 -57.44 -23.76 -33.75
N GLY A 443 -57.82 -22.56 -33.33
CA GLY A 443 -59.04 -21.91 -33.83
C GLY A 443 -60.28 -22.42 -33.11
N GLY A 444 -61.42 -22.52 -33.78
CA GLY A 444 -62.68 -22.86 -33.15
C GLY A 444 -63.83 -22.86 -34.14
N GLY A 445 -65.06 -22.98 -33.68
CA GLY A 445 -66.19 -23.07 -34.59
C GLY A 445 -67.51 -22.65 -33.97
N ILE A 446 -68.48 -22.49 -34.87
CA ILE A 446 -69.90 -22.46 -34.51
C ILE A 446 -70.26 -23.82 -33.89
N CYS A 447 -71.04 -23.81 -32.81
CA CYS A 447 -71.48 -25.04 -32.17
C CYS A 447 -72.27 -25.92 -33.15
N PRO A 448 -71.89 -27.19 -33.38
CA PRO A 448 -72.60 -28.05 -34.31
C PRO A 448 -73.99 -28.44 -33.79
N VAL A 449 -74.86 -28.91 -34.69
CA VAL A 449 -76.14 -29.54 -34.32
C VAL A 449 -75.90 -30.71 -33.34
N ALA A 450 -76.93 -31.12 -32.61
CA ALA A 450 -76.88 -32.06 -31.48
C ALA A 450 -76.04 -31.60 -30.27
N ASN A 451 -75.39 -30.43 -30.33
CA ASN A 451 -74.53 -29.90 -29.28
C ASN A 451 -74.97 -28.49 -28.87
N PHE A 452 -74.46 -28.04 -27.73
CA PHE A 452 -74.57 -26.68 -27.25
C PHE A 452 -73.24 -26.18 -26.69
N CYS A 453 -73.02 -24.87 -26.78
CA CYS A 453 -71.78 -24.20 -26.40
C CYS A 453 -72.11 -22.93 -25.58
N PRO A 454 -72.16 -23.02 -24.24
CA PRO A 454 -72.22 -21.83 -23.39
C PRO A 454 -71.05 -20.86 -23.63
N GLY A 455 -71.18 -19.61 -23.19
CA GLY A 455 -70.06 -18.66 -23.27
C GLY A 455 -68.80 -19.22 -22.60
N GLY A 456 -67.68 -19.19 -23.30
CA GLY A 456 -66.40 -19.74 -22.85
C GLY A 456 -66.19 -21.24 -23.11
N SER A 457 -66.99 -21.90 -23.95
CA SER A 457 -66.80 -23.31 -24.30
C SER A 457 -65.48 -23.57 -25.03
N SER A 458 -64.70 -24.54 -24.55
CA SER A 458 -63.49 -25.03 -25.23
C SER A 458 -63.77 -26.10 -26.29
N ALA A 459 -64.90 -26.80 -26.15
CA ALA A 459 -65.39 -27.80 -27.09
C ALA A 459 -66.93 -27.85 -27.08
N PRO A 460 -67.57 -28.34 -28.14
CA PRO A 460 -69.00 -28.60 -28.15
C PRO A 460 -69.40 -29.62 -27.08
N THR A 461 -70.47 -29.32 -26.34
CA THR A 461 -71.05 -30.25 -25.37
C THR A 461 -72.29 -30.91 -25.97
N VAL A 462 -72.35 -32.23 -25.96
CA VAL A 462 -73.48 -33.00 -26.51
C VAL A 462 -74.75 -32.70 -25.70
N CYS A 463 -75.88 -32.49 -26.38
CA CYS A 463 -77.18 -32.36 -25.73
C CYS A 463 -77.54 -33.65 -24.99
N ALA A 464 -77.81 -33.53 -23.69
CA ALA A 464 -78.22 -34.65 -22.86
C ALA A 464 -79.56 -35.23 -23.35
N ALA A 465 -79.80 -36.51 -23.06
CA ALA A 465 -81.07 -37.15 -23.40
C ALA A 465 -82.25 -36.36 -22.79
N GLY A 466 -83.34 -36.23 -23.54
CA GLY A 466 -84.47 -35.35 -23.23
C GLY A 466 -84.33 -33.95 -23.80
N THR A 467 -83.20 -33.62 -24.44
CA THR A 467 -82.96 -32.34 -25.11
C THR A 467 -82.35 -32.55 -26.49
N TYR A 468 -82.45 -31.56 -27.38
CA TYR A 468 -81.95 -31.62 -28.75
C TYR A 468 -81.46 -30.24 -29.22
N SER A 469 -80.74 -30.22 -30.34
CA SER A 469 -80.31 -28.98 -31.02
C SER A 469 -80.29 -29.21 -32.53
N ILE A 470 -81.18 -28.55 -33.28
CA ILE A 470 -81.34 -28.72 -34.74
C ILE A 470 -80.55 -27.73 -35.58
N SER A 471 -80.17 -26.58 -35.01
CA SER A 471 -79.44 -25.54 -35.71
C SER A 471 -78.03 -25.42 -35.14
N THR A 472 -77.08 -25.05 -36.00
CA THR A 472 -75.75 -24.67 -35.52
C THR A 472 -75.84 -23.38 -34.68
N GLY A 473 -74.90 -23.18 -33.77
CA GLY A 473 -74.82 -21.97 -32.94
C GLY A 473 -75.64 -22.02 -31.66
N ALA A 474 -76.14 -23.20 -31.25
CA ALA A 474 -76.89 -23.33 -30.01
C ALA A 474 -76.00 -23.06 -28.78
N SER A 475 -76.41 -22.11 -27.93
CA SER A 475 -75.76 -21.85 -26.63
C SER A 475 -76.35 -22.69 -25.50
N GLN A 476 -77.54 -23.26 -25.71
CA GLN A 476 -78.26 -24.16 -24.80
C GLN A 476 -79.07 -25.17 -25.62
N CYS A 477 -79.31 -26.36 -25.08
CA CYS A 477 -80.16 -27.36 -25.73
C CYS A 477 -81.65 -27.05 -25.51
N THR A 478 -82.46 -27.39 -26.50
CA THR A 478 -83.92 -27.25 -26.43
C THR A 478 -84.54 -28.53 -25.85
N PRO A 479 -85.50 -28.45 -24.91
CA PRO A 479 -86.19 -29.64 -24.41
C PRO A 479 -86.93 -30.38 -25.54
N CYS A 480 -86.87 -31.72 -25.54
CA CYS A 480 -87.55 -32.55 -26.53
C CYS A 480 -89.07 -32.25 -26.54
N PRO A 481 -89.68 -31.97 -27.71
CA PRO A 481 -91.10 -31.63 -27.76
C PRO A 481 -91.96 -32.83 -27.35
N ALA A 482 -93.12 -32.55 -26.76
CA ALA A 482 -94.06 -33.62 -26.39
C ALA A 482 -94.50 -34.41 -27.64
N GLY A 483 -94.65 -35.72 -27.50
CA GLY A 483 -94.93 -36.64 -28.61
C GLY A 483 -93.67 -37.23 -29.25
N TYR A 484 -92.48 -36.80 -28.83
CA TYR A 484 -91.19 -37.28 -29.32
C TYR A 484 -90.28 -37.66 -28.16
N TYR A 485 -89.29 -38.52 -28.42
CA TYR A 485 -88.21 -38.83 -27.49
C TYR A 485 -86.86 -38.41 -28.09
N CYS A 486 -85.93 -37.94 -27.27
CA CYS A 486 -84.64 -37.46 -27.75
C CYS A 486 -83.51 -38.17 -26.98
N PRO A 487 -82.85 -39.19 -27.55
CA PRO A 487 -81.60 -39.72 -27.01
C PRO A 487 -80.51 -38.65 -26.96
N ALA A 488 -79.43 -38.89 -26.21
CA ALA A 488 -78.31 -37.96 -26.16
C ALA A 488 -77.72 -37.74 -27.56
N GLY A 489 -77.45 -36.48 -27.91
CA GLY A 489 -76.93 -36.11 -29.24
C GLY A 489 -77.97 -36.09 -30.37
N THR A 490 -79.24 -35.83 -30.05
CA THR A 490 -80.28 -35.65 -31.06
C THR A 490 -80.09 -34.34 -31.84
N SER A 491 -79.79 -34.43 -33.13
CA SER A 491 -79.72 -33.29 -34.08
C SER A 491 -81.01 -33.06 -34.85
N ASP A 492 -81.90 -34.04 -34.89
CA ASP A 492 -83.22 -33.95 -35.49
C ASP A 492 -84.16 -34.93 -34.77
N TYR A 493 -85.21 -34.39 -34.15
CA TYR A 493 -86.19 -35.20 -33.41
C TYR A 493 -87.34 -35.71 -34.29
N SER A 494 -87.47 -35.22 -35.53
CA SER A 494 -88.65 -35.48 -36.37
C SER A 494 -88.89 -36.97 -36.65
N GLY A 495 -87.82 -37.78 -36.70
CA GLY A 495 -87.87 -39.23 -36.84
C GLY A 495 -88.03 -40.01 -35.54
N LEU A 496 -88.06 -39.34 -34.38
CA LEU A 496 -88.06 -39.96 -33.04
C LEU A 496 -89.43 -39.84 -32.38
N ALA A 497 -90.47 -40.18 -33.13
CA ALA A 497 -91.84 -40.20 -32.65
C ALA A 497 -92.02 -41.18 -31.49
N CYS A 498 -92.86 -40.82 -30.50
CA CYS A 498 -93.20 -41.73 -29.41
C CYS A 498 -93.81 -43.03 -29.97
N PRO A 499 -93.28 -44.22 -29.62
CA PRO A 499 -93.75 -45.48 -30.17
C PRO A 499 -95.14 -45.86 -29.65
N GLN A 500 -95.81 -46.77 -30.36
CA GLN A 500 -97.08 -47.36 -29.91
C GLN A 500 -96.93 -47.97 -28.52
N GLY A 501 -97.97 -47.85 -27.69
CA GLY A 501 -97.96 -48.29 -26.30
C GLY A 501 -97.29 -47.33 -25.31
N TYR A 502 -96.67 -46.24 -25.75
CA TYR A 502 -95.96 -45.27 -24.89
C TYR A 502 -96.49 -43.84 -25.12
N TYR A 503 -96.35 -42.96 -24.11
CA TYR A 503 -96.65 -41.53 -24.23
C TYR A 503 -95.42 -40.72 -23.82
N CYS A 504 -95.11 -39.62 -24.51
CA CYS A 504 -93.86 -38.89 -24.34
C CYS A 504 -94.15 -37.43 -23.96
N PRO A 505 -94.14 -37.06 -22.67
CA PRO A 505 -94.19 -35.66 -22.26
C PRO A 505 -92.94 -34.88 -22.72
N GLN A 506 -92.97 -33.54 -22.61
CA GLN A 506 -91.82 -32.71 -22.94
C GLN A 506 -90.59 -33.16 -22.15
N GLY A 507 -89.45 -33.33 -22.83
CA GLY A 507 -88.20 -33.77 -22.21
C GLY A 507 -88.00 -35.29 -22.14
N THR A 508 -88.80 -36.10 -22.84
CA THR A 508 -88.64 -37.56 -22.85
C THR A 508 -87.30 -37.98 -23.45
N ARG A 509 -86.57 -38.84 -22.74
CA ARG A 509 -85.16 -39.21 -22.98
C ARG A 509 -85.01 -40.47 -23.82
N THR A 510 -85.89 -41.43 -23.63
CA THR A 510 -85.86 -42.71 -24.35
C THR A 510 -87.25 -43.11 -24.81
N MET A 511 -87.32 -43.90 -25.87
CA MET A 511 -88.60 -44.31 -26.48
C MET A 511 -89.50 -45.14 -25.55
N HIS A 512 -88.94 -45.74 -24.48
CA HIS A 512 -89.67 -46.61 -23.57
C HIS A 512 -89.81 -46.03 -22.14
N GLU A 513 -89.53 -44.73 -21.94
CA GLU A 513 -89.47 -44.13 -20.60
C GLU A 513 -90.84 -44.06 -19.90
N TYR A 514 -91.90 -43.90 -20.68
CA TYR A 514 -93.25 -43.64 -20.19
C TYR A 514 -94.26 -44.59 -20.85
N PRO A 515 -94.31 -45.86 -20.42
CA PRO A 515 -95.27 -46.82 -20.95
C PRO A 515 -96.70 -46.46 -20.53
N CYS A 516 -97.68 -46.76 -21.39
CA CYS A 516 -99.08 -46.75 -20.98
C CYS A 516 -99.28 -47.70 -19.78
N PRO A 517 -99.96 -47.25 -18.72
CA PRO A 517 -100.15 -48.05 -17.51
C PRO A 517 -101.02 -49.29 -17.79
N LYS A 518 -100.91 -50.29 -16.92
CA LYS A 518 -101.74 -51.51 -16.99
C LYS A 518 -103.22 -51.16 -17.08
N GLY A 519 -103.97 -51.92 -17.88
CA GLY A 519 -105.37 -51.63 -18.20
C GLY A 519 -105.57 -50.61 -19.33
N THR A 520 -104.50 -50.04 -19.88
CA THR A 520 -104.55 -49.14 -21.05
C THR A 520 -103.55 -49.60 -22.14
N TYR A 521 -103.85 -49.30 -23.40
CA TYR A 521 -103.03 -49.62 -24.57
C TYR A 521 -103.06 -48.45 -25.59
N SER A 522 -102.16 -48.45 -26.58
CA SER A 522 -102.24 -47.48 -27.68
C SER A 522 -101.62 -48.03 -28.97
N THR A 523 -102.38 -47.95 -30.08
CA THR A 523 -101.91 -48.23 -31.44
C THR A 523 -101.40 -46.97 -32.18
N GLN A 524 -101.56 -45.79 -31.58
CA GLN A 524 -101.13 -44.52 -32.17
C GLN A 524 -99.69 -44.20 -31.76
N THR A 525 -98.96 -43.51 -32.63
CA THR A 525 -97.65 -42.93 -32.32
C THR A 525 -97.81 -41.48 -31.86
N THR A 526 -96.74 -40.88 -31.31
CA THR A 526 -96.69 -39.45 -30.91
C THR A 526 -97.61 -39.01 -29.76
N LEU A 527 -98.03 -39.94 -28.90
CA LEU A 527 -98.76 -39.60 -27.68
C LEU A 527 -97.90 -38.68 -26.80
N GLN A 528 -98.52 -37.67 -26.21
CA GLN A 528 -97.88 -36.63 -25.39
C GLN A 528 -98.14 -36.82 -23.89
N ASN A 529 -99.30 -37.41 -23.55
CA ASN A 529 -99.76 -37.55 -22.18
C ASN A 529 -100.45 -38.90 -21.95
N VAL A 530 -100.42 -39.39 -20.71
CA VAL A 530 -101.04 -40.65 -20.29
C VAL A 530 -102.53 -40.72 -20.59
N THR A 531 -103.23 -39.58 -20.62
CA THR A 531 -104.67 -39.52 -20.94
C THR A 531 -104.99 -39.94 -22.37
N GLN A 532 -103.99 -40.05 -23.24
CA GLN A 532 -104.14 -40.52 -24.62
C GLN A 532 -103.98 -42.04 -24.74
N CYS A 533 -103.61 -42.73 -23.66
CA CYS A 533 -103.70 -44.19 -23.58
C CYS A 533 -105.16 -44.62 -23.48
N VAL A 534 -105.58 -45.57 -24.30
CA VAL A 534 -106.97 -46.02 -24.40
C VAL A 534 -107.20 -47.17 -23.42
N TYR A 535 -108.29 -47.13 -22.65
CA TYR A 535 -108.67 -48.24 -21.78
C TYR A 535 -109.01 -49.49 -22.59
N ALA A 536 -108.59 -50.65 -22.11
CA ALA A 536 -108.99 -51.92 -22.71
C ALA A 536 -110.53 -52.06 -22.70
N PRO A 537 -111.15 -52.49 -23.81
CA PRO A 537 -112.59 -52.72 -23.85
C PRO A 537 -113.00 -53.82 -22.85
N GLY A 538 -114.23 -53.71 -22.33
CA GLY A 538 -114.73 -54.62 -21.31
C GLY A 538 -114.61 -56.09 -21.70
N GLY A 539 -113.92 -56.87 -20.87
CA GLY A 539 -113.64 -58.30 -21.10
C GLY A 539 -112.22 -58.63 -21.55
N MET A 540 -111.38 -57.64 -21.89
CA MET A 540 -109.95 -57.81 -22.18
C MET A 540 -109.10 -57.36 -21.00
N TYR A 541 -107.99 -58.05 -20.72
CA TYR A 541 -107.02 -57.66 -19.68
C TYR A 541 -105.68 -57.29 -20.32
N VAL A 542 -105.14 -56.14 -19.94
CA VAL A 542 -103.79 -55.68 -20.30
C VAL A 542 -102.92 -55.74 -19.05
N ASP A 543 -102.13 -56.81 -18.91
CA ASP A 543 -101.33 -57.14 -17.72
C ASP A 543 -99.89 -56.62 -17.79
N ILE A 544 -99.44 -56.25 -18.98
CA ILE A 544 -98.15 -55.60 -19.23
C ILE A 544 -98.30 -54.08 -19.33
N VAL A 545 -97.22 -53.36 -19.01
CA VAL A 545 -97.11 -51.93 -19.32
C VAL A 545 -96.65 -51.78 -20.77
N GLY A 546 -97.05 -50.70 -21.45
CA GLY A 546 -96.58 -50.45 -22.82
C GLY A 546 -97.29 -51.25 -23.90
N ALA A 547 -98.52 -51.74 -23.65
CA ALA A 547 -99.26 -52.57 -24.59
C ALA A 547 -99.66 -51.81 -25.86
N THR A 548 -99.47 -52.44 -27.02
CA THR A 548 -99.74 -51.84 -28.33
C THR A 548 -101.11 -52.20 -28.91
N ALA A 549 -101.78 -53.22 -28.38
CA ALA A 549 -103.09 -53.70 -28.83
C ALA A 549 -103.84 -54.39 -27.70
#